data_AF-A0A8T2N832-F1
#
_entry.id   AF-A0A8T2N832-F1
#
_cell.length_a   1.000
_cell.length_b   1.000
_cell.length_c   1.000
_cell.angle_alpha   90.00
_cell.angle_beta   90.00
_cell.angle_gamma   90.00
#
_symmetry.space_group_name_H-M   'P 1'
#
loop_
_entity.id
_entity.type
_entity.pdbx_description
1 polymer ?
#
loop_
_entity_poly.entity_id
_entity_poly.type
_entity_poly.pdbx_seq_one_letter_code
_entity_poly.pdbx_strand_id
1 'polypeptide(L)'
;MVTVHARHKANTLCNSSLKIPRNYQAVPTSVLEGNSNIHARSLSSWTWRINFEENRIPKTISEADCTSSYCVNPKRGPGRVEFDNKLNSVPIRQELLVLRLNKTLGCFQTSYLTVN
;
A
#
# COMPACT_ATOMS: atom_id res chain seq x y z
N MET A 1 12.50 -56.17 -13.42
CA MET A 1 12.48 -55.56 -12.07
C MET A 1 13.18 -54.22 -12.18
N VAL A 2 12.44 -53.10 -12.20
CA VAL A 2 13.04 -51.75 -12.29
C VAL A 2 12.76 -51.05 -10.98
N THR A 3 13.82 -50.83 -10.21
CA THR A 3 13.76 -50.05 -8.98
C THR A 3 13.88 -48.58 -9.35
N VAL A 4 12.80 -47.82 -9.20
CA VAL A 4 12.83 -46.36 -9.34
C VAL A 4 13.07 -45.76 -7.96
N HIS A 5 14.26 -45.21 -7.74
CA HIS A 5 14.52 -44.39 -6.56
C HIS A 5 13.78 -43.06 -6.67
N ALA A 6 12.65 -42.94 -5.97
CA ALA A 6 12.05 -41.65 -5.69
C ALA A 6 12.98 -40.89 -4.73
N ARG A 7 13.79 -39.96 -5.27
CA ARG A 7 14.49 -38.99 -4.42
C ARG A 7 13.44 -38.16 -3.69
N HIS A 8 13.54 -38.18 -2.38
CA HIS A 8 12.71 -37.45 -1.43
C HIS A 8 12.56 -35.99 -1.89
N LYS A 9 11.38 -35.64 -2.42
CA LYS A 9 11.06 -34.25 -2.77
C LYS A 9 11.01 -33.49 -1.45
N ALA A 10 11.77 -32.40 -1.36
CA ALA A 10 11.88 -31.56 -0.17
C ALA A 10 10.48 -31.28 0.42
N ASN A 11 10.39 -31.36 1.74
CA ASN A 11 9.16 -31.28 2.51
C ASN A 11 8.62 -29.83 2.48
N THR A 12 8.00 -29.40 1.39
CA THR A 12 7.48 -28.02 1.24
C THR A 12 6.07 -27.92 1.81
N LEU A 13 5.93 -28.07 3.13
CA LEU A 13 4.64 -27.99 3.79
C LEU A 13 4.31 -26.54 4.11
N CYS A 14 3.47 -25.92 3.29
CA CYS A 14 2.75 -24.72 3.67
C CYS A 14 1.72 -25.15 4.72
N ASN A 15 2.06 -24.89 5.98
CA ASN A 15 1.41 -25.47 7.17
C ASN A 15 0.00 -24.95 7.43
N SER A 16 -0.39 -23.82 6.82
CA SER A 16 -1.71 -23.20 7.02
C SER A 16 -2.30 -22.72 5.68
N SER A 17 -3.60 -22.95 5.49
CA SER A 17 -4.36 -22.43 4.35
C SER A 17 -5.34 -21.35 4.84
N LEU A 18 -5.26 -20.16 4.24
CA LEU A 18 -6.21 -19.07 4.46
C LEU A 18 -7.11 -18.95 3.24
N LYS A 19 -8.42 -19.13 3.41
CA LYS A 19 -9.42 -18.91 2.35
C LYS A 19 -9.88 -17.46 2.39
N ILE A 20 -9.45 -16.65 1.41
CA ILE A 20 -9.94 -15.28 1.24
C ILE A 20 -11.18 -15.31 0.33
N PRO A 21 -12.35 -14.84 0.78
CA PRO A 21 -13.55 -14.77 -0.04
C PRO A 21 -13.32 -13.89 -1.29
N ARG A 22 -13.88 -14.29 -2.44
CA ARG A 22 -13.75 -13.53 -3.69
C ARG A 22 -14.32 -12.10 -3.61
N ASN A 23 -15.24 -11.86 -2.69
CA ASN A 23 -15.86 -10.56 -2.43
C ASN A 23 -15.12 -9.71 -1.38
N TYR A 24 -13.93 -10.11 -0.91
CA TYR A 24 -13.14 -9.32 0.03
C TYR A 24 -12.72 -7.93 -0.52
N GLN A 25 -12.74 -7.75 -1.84
CA GLN A 25 -12.38 -6.48 -2.50
C GLN A 25 -13.52 -5.43 -2.53
N ALA A 26 -14.67 -5.68 -1.91
CA ALA A 26 -15.74 -4.69 -1.84
C ALA A 26 -15.35 -3.56 -0.87
N VAL A 27 -14.51 -2.63 -1.31
CA VAL A 27 -14.42 -1.30 -0.69
C VAL A 27 -15.80 -0.66 -0.85
N PRO A 28 -16.50 -0.28 0.24
CA PRO A 28 -17.77 0.41 0.11
C PRO A 28 -17.60 1.67 -0.74
N THR A 29 -18.49 1.89 -1.71
CA THR A 29 -18.44 3.05 -2.63
C THR A 29 -18.36 4.37 -1.87
N SER A 30 -18.93 4.44 -0.66
CA SER A 30 -18.87 5.60 0.23
C SER A 30 -17.45 5.98 0.69
N VAL A 31 -16.50 5.03 0.72
CA VAL A 31 -15.08 5.30 1.04
C VAL A 31 -14.33 5.84 -0.18
N LEU A 32 -14.72 5.42 -1.39
CA LEU A 32 -14.18 5.94 -2.65
C LEU A 32 -14.73 7.33 -3.00
N GLU A 33 -15.97 7.64 -2.59
CA GLU A 33 -16.66 8.89 -2.90
C GLU A 33 -16.41 10.02 -1.88
N GLY A 34 -15.95 9.69 -0.67
CA GLY A 34 -16.02 10.61 0.49
C GLY A 34 -15.17 11.88 0.42
N ASN A 35 -14.08 11.93 -0.36
CA ASN A 35 -13.25 13.14 -0.50
C ASN A 35 -12.22 13.01 -1.63
N SER A 36 -12.67 12.76 -2.86
CA SER A 36 -11.82 12.35 -4.01
C SER A 36 -10.63 13.29 -4.32
N ASN A 37 -10.68 14.55 -3.86
CA ASN A 37 -9.62 15.55 -4.02
C ASN A 37 -9.05 16.10 -2.71
N ILE A 38 -9.19 15.38 -1.58
CA ILE A 38 -8.63 15.82 -0.29
C ILE A 38 -7.14 16.11 -0.36
N HIS A 39 -6.39 15.30 -1.12
CA HIS A 39 -4.96 15.42 -1.34
C HIS A 39 -4.56 16.79 -1.92
N ALA A 40 -5.45 17.40 -2.72
CA ALA A 40 -5.25 18.72 -3.32
C ALA A 40 -5.86 19.88 -2.50
N ARG A 41 -6.84 19.59 -1.62
CA ARG A 41 -7.53 20.61 -0.80
C ARG A 41 -6.94 20.77 0.60
N SER A 42 -6.11 19.83 1.04
CA SER A 42 -5.38 19.92 2.31
C SER A 42 -4.41 21.12 2.30
N LEU A 43 -4.22 21.76 3.46
CA LEU A 43 -3.13 22.73 3.64
C LEU A 43 -1.76 22.04 3.54
N SER A 44 -1.67 20.78 3.94
CA SER A 44 -0.50 19.92 3.73
C SER A 44 -0.75 18.99 2.55
N SER A 45 -0.91 19.53 1.35
CA SER A 45 -1.25 18.75 0.15
C SER A 45 -0.18 17.70 -0.21
N TRP A 46 -0.62 16.60 -0.82
CA TRP A 46 0.25 15.49 -1.21
C TRP A 46 -0.09 14.98 -2.62
N THR A 47 0.88 14.31 -3.24
CA THR A 47 0.69 13.50 -4.44
C THR A 47 0.70 12.02 -4.08
N TRP A 48 0.22 11.18 -5.02
CA TRP A 48 0.24 9.73 -4.86
C TRP A 48 1.42 9.13 -5.60
N ARG A 49 2.27 8.39 -4.90
CA ARG A 49 3.29 7.53 -5.47
C ARG A 49 2.74 6.10 -5.55
N ILE A 50 2.83 5.49 -6.74
CA ILE A 50 2.36 4.12 -6.94
C ILE A 50 3.48 3.13 -6.57
N ASN A 51 3.28 2.39 -5.48
CA ASN A 51 4.10 1.25 -5.11
C ASN A 51 3.47 -0.03 -5.65
N PHE A 52 4.03 -0.53 -6.76
CA PHE A 52 3.62 -1.76 -7.40
C PHE A 52 4.59 -2.91 -7.14
N GLU A 53 4.07 -4.06 -6.72
CA GLU A 53 4.85 -5.29 -6.55
C GLU A 53 4.05 -6.50 -7.05
N GLU A 54 4.52 -7.10 -8.15
CA GLU A 54 3.77 -8.15 -8.87
C GLU A 54 3.43 -9.38 -8.01
N ASN A 55 4.33 -9.75 -7.09
CA ASN A 55 4.17 -10.94 -6.25
C ASN A 55 3.47 -10.62 -4.91
N ARG A 56 2.92 -9.42 -4.72
CA ARG A 56 2.32 -8.97 -3.46
C ARG A 56 0.80 -8.89 -3.56
N ILE A 57 0.11 -9.12 -2.44
CA ILE A 57 -1.29 -8.77 -2.24
C ILE A 57 -1.36 -7.73 -1.11
N PRO A 58 -1.94 -6.53 -1.35
CA PRO A 58 -2.33 -6.00 -2.66
C PRO A 58 -1.12 -5.68 -3.55
N LYS A 59 -1.27 -5.83 -4.87
CA LYS A 59 -0.20 -5.55 -5.85
C LYS A 59 0.13 -4.06 -5.90
N THR A 60 -0.89 -3.23 -5.88
CA THR A 60 -0.78 -1.77 -5.95
C THR A 60 -1.11 -1.16 -4.61
N ILE A 61 -0.22 -0.31 -4.10
CA ILE A 61 -0.44 0.54 -2.93
C ILE A 61 -0.12 1.97 -3.36
N SER A 62 -1.03 2.91 -3.08
CA SER A 62 -0.81 4.34 -3.31
C SER A 62 -0.29 4.97 -2.02
N GLU A 63 0.92 5.51 -2.06
CA GLU A 63 1.58 6.15 -0.92
C GLU A 63 1.51 7.67 -1.04
N ALA A 64 1.32 8.37 0.07
CA ALA A 64 1.21 9.83 0.08
C ALA A 64 2.61 10.46 0.21
N ASP A 65 2.96 11.35 -0.72
CA ASP A 65 4.17 12.16 -0.64
C ASP A 65 3.77 13.65 -0.56
N CYS A 66 4.10 14.32 0.54
CA CYS A 66 3.81 15.75 0.72
C CYS A 66 4.45 16.58 -0.42
N THR A 67 3.70 17.54 -0.97
CA THR A 67 4.19 18.37 -2.10
C THR A 67 5.17 19.47 -1.67
N SER A 68 5.21 19.79 -0.38
CA SER A 68 6.07 20.79 0.24
C SER A 68 6.39 20.36 1.67
N SER A 69 7.49 20.83 2.23
CA SER A 69 7.80 20.68 3.66
C SER A 69 6.93 21.56 4.56
N TYR A 70 6.28 22.58 3.98
CA TYR A 70 5.48 23.57 4.70
C TYR A 70 4.01 23.51 4.29
N CYS A 71 3.12 23.97 5.15
CA CYS A 71 1.69 24.06 4.85
C CYS A 71 1.37 25.26 3.94
N VAL A 72 0.35 25.15 3.10
CA VAL A 72 -0.21 26.25 2.31
C VAL A 72 -0.87 27.27 3.25
N ASN A 73 -0.63 28.56 2.97
CA ASN A 73 -1.25 29.67 3.68
C ASN A 73 -2.62 30.02 3.05
N PRO A 74 -3.75 29.83 3.77
CA PRO A 74 -5.09 30.06 3.23
C PRO A 74 -5.46 31.55 3.11
N LYS A 75 -4.63 32.48 3.61
CA LYS A 75 -4.96 33.91 3.68
C LYS A 75 -4.84 34.65 2.34
N ARG A 76 -4.28 34.04 1.31
CA ARG A 76 -4.15 34.67 -0.02
C ARG A 76 -5.31 34.26 -0.92
N GLY A 77 -5.77 35.19 -1.75
CA GLY A 77 -6.86 34.97 -2.71
C GLY A 77 -6.56 33.87 -3.74
N PRO A 78 -7.57 33.47 -4.53
CA PRO A 78 -7.48 32.35 -5.47
C PRO A 78 -6.30 32.47 -6.44
N GLY A 79 -5.59 31.36 -6.69
CA GLY A 79 -4.55 31.27 -7.73
C GLY A 79 -3.12 31.60 -7.30
N ARG A 80 -2.85 31.83 -6.01
CA ARG A 80 -1.48 31.98 -5.48
C ARG A 80 -1.21 30.97 -4.38
N VAL A 81 -0.17 30.16 -4.54
CA VAL A 81 0.32 29.25 -3.49
C VAL A 81 1.46 29.95 -2.75
N GLU A 82 1.25 30.23 -1.47
CA GLU A 82 2.27 30.70 -0.54
C GLU A 82 2.33 29.70 0.61
N PHE A 83 3.53 29.41 1.11
CA PHE A 83 3.72 28.47 2.22
C PHE A 83 3.93 29.22 3.54
N ASP A 84 3.31 28.75 4.61
CA ASP A 84 3.56 29.22 5.97
C ASP A 84 4.74 28.45 6.57
N ASN A 85 5.90 29.09 6.66
CA ASN A 85 7.12 28.48 7.19
C ASN A 85 7.07 28.17 8.69
N LYS A 86 6.00 28.55 9.39
CA LYS A 86 5.75 28.21 10.80
C LYS A 86 5.02 26.87 10.96
N LEU A 87 4.52 26.29 9.86
CA LEU A 87 3.74 25.05 9.86
C LEU A 87 4.37 24.04 8.90
N ASN A 88 4.53 22.80 9.37
CA ASN A 88 5.14 21.74 8.58
C ASN A 88 4.09 20.78 8.02
N SER A 89 4.29 20.39 6.77
CA SER A 89 3.63 19.23 6.19
C SER A 89 4.40 17.98 6.60
N VAL A 90 3.72 17.05 7.28
CA VAL A 90 4.32 15.80 7.76
C VAL A 90 3.53 14.59 7.24
N PRO A 91 4.20 13.56 6.73
CA PRO A 91 3.52 12.35 6.25
C PRO A 91 2.94 11.54 7.40
N ILE A 92 1.82 10.87 7.16
CA ILE A 92 1.16 10.01 8.15
C ILE A 92 1.49 8.57 7.81
N ARG A 93 2.42 7.99 8.56
CA ARG A 93 2.89 6.63 8.30
C ARG A 93 1.92 5.57 8.81
N GLN A 94 1.81 4.48 8.06
CA GLN A 94 1.01 3.31 8.44
C GLN A 94 1.79 2.02 8.20
N GLU A 95 1.56 1.02 9.04
CA GLU A 95 2.04 -0.34 8.82
C GLU A 95 0.91 -1.21 8.27
N LEU A 96 1.16 -1.79 7.10
CA LEU A 96 0.18 -2.61 6.37
C LEU A 96 0.66 -4.05 6.33
N LEU A 97 -0.22 -5.00 6.67
CA LEU A 97 0.02 -6.42 6.43
C LEU A 97 -0.07 -6.70 4.93
N VAL A 98 0.96 -7.31 4.37
CA VAL A 98 1.00 -7.72 2.96
C VAL A 98 1.38 -9.19 2.83
N LEU A 99 0.85 -9.84 1.81
CA LEU A 99 1.17 -11.22 1.45
C LEU A 99 2.10 -11.24 0.24
N ARG A 100 3.21 -11.96 0.29
CA ARG A 100 4.17 -12.08 -0.81
C ARG A 100 4.32 -13.52 -1.27
N LEU A 101 4.17 -13.77 -2.56
CA LEU A 101 4.35 -15.10 -3.15
C LEU A 101 5.84 -15.47 -3.15
N ASN A 102 6.19 -16.48 -2.35
CA ASN A 102 7.47 -17.14 -2.42
C ASN A 102 7.44 -18.14 -3.58
N LYS A 103 8.07 -17.77 -4.71
CA LYS A 103 8.05 -18.56 -5.96
C LYS A 103 8.64 -19.96 -5.81
N THR A 104 9.63 -20.13 -4.93
CA THR A 104 10.27 -21.43 -4.69
C THR A 104 9.34 -22.37 -3.93
N LEU A 105 8.61 -21.84 -2.95
CA LEU A 105 7.70 -22.64 -2.12
C LEU A 105 6.29 -22.76 -2.73
N GLY A 106 5.92 -21.87 -3.65
CA GLY A 106 4.57 -21.79 -4.20
C GLY A 106 3.54 -21.25 -3.20
N CYS A 107 3.97 -20.54 -2.16
CA CYS A 107 3.13 -20.13 -1.03
C CYS A 107 3.34 -18.67 -0.65
N PHE A 108 2.35 -18.07 0.00
CA PHE A 108 2.43 -16.70 0.47
C PHE A 108 3.11 -16.61 1.84
N GLN A 109 3.97 -15.61 2.00
CA GLN A 109 4.56 -15.19 3.27
C GLN A 109 3.96 -13.85 3.69
N THR A 110 3.66 -13.71 4.98
CA THR A 110 3.17 -12.46 5.58
C THR A 110 4.33 -11.58 5.97
N SER A 111 4.20 -10.28 5.74
CA SER A 111 5.16 -9.28 6.20
C SER A 111 4.46 -7.93 6.40
N TYR A 112 5.04 -7.06 7.21
CA TYR A 112 4.57 -5.68 7.33
C TYR A 112 5.32 -4.77 6.37
N LEU A 113 4.59 -3.83 5.78
CA LEU A 113 5.13 -2.77 4.93
C LEU A 113 4.76 -1.43 5.57
N THR A 114 5.77 -0.62 5.88
CA THR A 114 5.57 0.78 6.27
C THR A 114 5.36 1.62 5.02
N VAL A 115 4.27 2.39 4.99
CA VAL A 115 3.94 3.35 3.93
C VAL A 115 3.84 4.76 4.50
N ASN A 116 4.00 5.76 3.64
CA ASN A 116 3.93 7.19 3.98
C ASN A 116 2.57 7.80 3.64
#